data_AF-A0A3M2M2P5-F1
#
_entry.id   AF-A0A3M2M2P5-F1
#
_cell.length_a   1.000
_cell.length_b   1.000
_cell.length_c   1.000
_cell.angle_alpha   90.00
_cell.angle_beta   90.00
_cell.angle_gamma   90.00
#
_symmetry.space_group_name_H-M   'P 1'
#
loop_
_entity.id
_entity.type
_entity.pdbx_description
1 polymer ?
#
loop_
_entity_poly.entity_id
_entity_poly.type
_entity_poly.pdbx_seq_one_letter_code
_entity_poly.pdbx_strand_id
1 'polypeptide(L)' 'MTETPRTPWRTSSYSDAGGNCVQVAELADGTIAIRDSKTPDTATLHFPRTQLTTWLHTLKRA' A
#
# COMPACT_ATOMS: atom_id res chain seq x y z
N MET A 1 -10.91 -19.69 -12.39
CA MET A 1 -9.79 -19.07 -11.65
C MET A 1 -9.52 -17.73 -12.32
N THR A 2 -9.92 -16.63 -11.70
CA THR A 2 -9.81 -15.29 -12.28
C THR A 2 -8.43 -14.75 -11.94
N GLU A 3 -7.53 -14.65 -12.93
CA GLU A 3 -6.24 -14.01 -12.73
C GLU A 3 -6.46 -12.50 -12.55
N THR A 4 -6.44 -12.04 -11.31
CA THR A 4 -6.35 -10.61 -10.99
C THR A 4 -5.15 -10.05 -11.74
N PRO A 5 -5.29 -8.94 -12.50
CA PRO A 5 -4.14 -8.31 -13.15
C PRO A 5 -3.02 -8.15 -12.12
N ARG A 6 -1.80 -8.57 -12.48
CA ARG A 6 -0.63 -8.58 -11.56
C ARG A 6 -0.21 -7.14 -11.25
N THR A 7 -0.97 -6.48 -10.40
CA THR A 7 -0.57 -5.26 -9.74
C THR A 7 0.74 -5.56 -8.99
N PRO A 8 1.85 -4.86 -9.30
CA PRO A 8 3.16 -5.17 -8.73
C PRO A 8 3.23 -4.71 -7.28
N TRP A 9 2.66 -5.51 -6.38
CA TRP A 9 2.72 -5.29 -4.94
C TRP A 9 4.16 -5.40 -4.44
N ARG A 10 4.59 -4.37 -3.70
CA ARG A 10 5.87 -4.33 -3.02
C ARG A 10 5.64 -4.38 -1.52
N THR A 11 6.19 -5.40 -0.86
CA THR A 11 6.20 -5.48 0.60
C THR A 11 7.21 -4.48 1.16
N SER A 12 6.85 -3.78 2.23
CA SER A 12 7.73 -2.85 2.92
C SER A 12 8.92 -3.59 3.55
N SER A 13 10.12 -3.01 3.49
CA SER A 13 11.30 -3.56 4.17
C SER A 13 11.22 -3.47 5.70
N TYR A 14 10.25 -2.73 6.23
CA TYR A 14 9.98 -2.64 7.66
C TYR A 14 9.00 -3.71 8.15
N SER A 15 8.44 -4.51 7.23
CA SER A 15 7.61 -5.66 7.56
C SER A 15 8.50 -6.83 7.96
N ASP A 16 8.26 -7.39 9.14
CA ASP A 16 8.97 -8.56 9.65
C ASP A 16 8.00 -9.49 10.39
N ALA A 17 8.48 -10.66 10.86
CA ALA A 17 7.73 -11.59 11.68
C ALA A 17 7.12 -10.92 12.93
N GLY A 18 7.76 -9.86 13.45
CA GLY A 18 7.28 -9.07 14.57
C GLY A 18 6.16 -8.05 14.29
N GLY A 19 5.82 -7.74 13.02
CA GLY A 19 4.76 -6.76 12.70
C GLY A 19 4.97 -5.91 11.45
N ASN A 20 4.20 -4.81 11.33
CA ASN A 20 4.26 -3.81 10.25
C ASN A 20 3.99 -4.33 8.83
N CYS A 21 3.13 -5.34 8.72
CA CYS A 21 2.83 -6.11 7.51
C CYS A 21 2.12 -5.26 6.44
N VAL A 22 2.87 -4.47 5.67
CA VAL A 22 2.31 -3.52 4.71
C VAL A 22 2.81 -3.82 3.30
N GLN A 23 1.87 -3.82 2.35
CA GLN A 23 2.17 -3.84 0.92
C GLN A 23 1.66 -2.57 0.25
N VAL A 24 2.41 -2.12 -0.76
CA VAL A 24 2.07 -0.94 -1.56
C VAL A 24 2.15 -1.29 -3.04
N ALA A 25 1.25 -0.74 -3.84
CA ALA A 25 1.30 -0.82 -5.29
C ALA A 25 0.89 0.50 -5.94
N GLU A 26 1.48 0.77 -7.11
CA GLU A 26 1.00 1.80 -8.02
C GLU A 26 0.05 1.16 -9.04
N LEU A 27 -1.17 1.69 -9.12
CA LEU A 27 -2.20 1.25 -10.05
C LEU A 27 -2.04 1.95 -11.41
N ALA A 28 -2.70 1.43 -12.44
CA ALA A 28 -2.57 1.94 -13.81
C ALA A 28 -3.04 3.40 -13.99
N ASP A 29 -3.91 3.88 -13.11
CA ASP A 29 -4.42 5.25 -13.05
C ASP A 29 -3.52 6.20 -12.22
N GLY A 30 -2.39 5.71 -11.70
CA GLY A 30 -1.47 6.48 -10.85
C GLY A 30 -1.90 6.57 -9.38
N THR A 31 -2.97 5.88 -9.00
CA THR A 31 -3.39 5.72 -7.60
C THR A 31 -2.43 4.80 -6.87
N ILE A 32 -2.10 5.14 -5.62
CA ILE A 32 -1.30 4.30 -4.73
C ILE A 32 -2.24 3.50 -3.83
N ALA A 33 -2.16 2.18 -3.96
CA ALA A 33 -2.88 1.23 -3.14
C ALA A 33 -1.99 0.76 -1.98
N ILE A 34 -2.54 0.74 -0.76
CA ILE A 34 -1.85 0.29 0.46
C ILE A 34 -2.75 -0.72 1.17
N ARG A 35 -2.21 -1.86 1.56
CA ARG A 35 -2.95 -2.89 2.28
C ARG A 35 -2.10 -3.59 3.34
N ASP A 36 -2.78 -4.28 4.24
CA ASP A 36 -2.14 -5.23 5.15
C ASP A 36 -1.77 -6.51 4.40
N SER A 37 -0.54 -6.97 4.57
CA SER A 37 -0.01 -8.14 3.86
C SER A 37 -0.51 -9.46 4.45
N LYS A 38 -1.03 -9.47 5.69
CA LYS A 38 -1.60 -10.67 6.34
C LYS A 38 -3.06 -10.89 5.94
N THR A 39 -3.76 -9.82 5.58
CA THR A 39 -5.19 -9.80 5.24
C THR A 39 -5.46 -9.04 3.93
N PRO A 40 -4.82 -9.43 2.81
CA PRO A 40 -4.82 -8.66 1.57
C PRO A 40 -6.21 -8.46 0.94
N ASP A 41 -7.17 -9.32 1.26
CA ASP A 41 -8.54 -9.28 0.73
C ASP A 41 -9.53 -8.51 1.62
N THR A 42 -9.11 -8.05 2.81
CA THR A 42 -10.03 -7.42 3.78
C THR A 42 -10.26 -5.94 3.48
N ALA A 43 -9.18 -5.19 3.25
CA ALA A 43 -9.27 -3.77 2.92
C ALA A 43 -8.01 -3.30 2.19
N THR A 44 -8.21 -2.41 1.20
CA THR A 44 -7.13 -1.71 0.52
C THR A 44 -7.44 -0.22 0.52
N LEU A 45 -6.54 0.57 1.08
CA LEU A 45 -6.59 2.03 1.06
C LEU A 45 -6.06 2.51 -0.29
N HIS A 46 -6.74 3.48 -0.89
CA HIS A 46 -6.39 4.05 -2.19
C HIS A 46 -6.15 5.54 -2.04
N PHE A 47 -4.99 6.01 -2.50
CA PHE A 47 -4.61 7.41 -2.41
C PHE A 47 -4.16 7.94 -3.77
N PRO A 48 -4.63 9.12 -4.20
CA PRO A 48 -3.90 9.91 -5.18
C PRO A 48 -2.48 10.16 -4.70
N ARG A 49 -1.50 10.09 -5.61
CA ARG A 49 -0.07 10.21 -5.27
C ARG A 49 0.27 11.51 -4.52
N THR A 50 -0.38 12.61 -4.87
CA THR A 50 -0.22 13.92 -4.20
C THR A 50 -0.75 13.88 -2.77
N GLN A 51 -1.93 13.29 -2.55
CA GLN A 51 -2.52 13.16 -1.22
C GLN A 51 -1.67 12.28 -0.30
N LEU A 52 -1.16 11.16 -0.82
CA LEU A 52 -0.27 10.29 -0.06
C LEU A 52 1.00 11.03 0.37
N THR A 53 1.60 11.80 -0.54
CA THR A 53 2.81 12.59 -0.25
C THR A 53 2.56 13.61 0.84
N THR A 54 1.44 14.35 0.75
CA THR A 54 1.05 15.32 1.79
C THR A 54 0.84 14.64 3.13
N TRP A 55 0.09 13.53 3.15
CA TRP A 55 -0.16 12.79 4.38
C TRP A 55 1.13 12.31 5.06
N LEU A 56 2.06 11.73 4.29
CA LEU A 56 3.36 11.30 4.82
C LEU A 56 4.20 12.48 5.33
N HIS A 57 4.16 13.64 4.66
CA HIS A 57 4.83 14.84 5.16
C HIS A 57 4.24 15.33 6.48
N THR A 58 2.92 15.28 6.63
CA THR A 58 2.25 15.64 7.89
C THR A 58 2.66 14.68 9.01
N LEU A 59 2.62 13.36 8.76
CA LEU A 59 2.97 12.35 9.77
C LEU A 59 4.43 12.43 10.24
N LYS A 60 5.36 12.77 9.34
CA LYS A 60 6.79 12.88 9.67
C LYS A 60 7.17 14.14 10.46
N ARG A 61 6.26 15.11 10.53
CA ARG A 61 6.47 16.40 11.24
C ARG A 61 5.77 16.46 12.58
N ALA A 62 4.87 15.53 12.86
CA ALA A 62 4.23 15.34 14.16
C ALA A 62 5.15 14.55 15.09
#